data_AF-A0A528CL82-F1
#
_entry.id   AF-A0A528CL82-F1
#
_cell.length_a   1.000
_cell.length_b   1.000
_cell.length_c   1.000
_cell.angle_alpha   90.00
_cell.angle_beta   90.00
_cell.angle_gamma   90.00
#
_symmetry.space_group_name_H-M   'P 1'
#
loop_
_entity.id
_entity.type
_entity.pdbx_description
1 polymer ?
#
loop_
_entity_poly.entity_id
_entity_poly.type
_entity_poly.pdbx_seq_one_letter_code
_entity_poly.pdbx_strand_id
1 'polypeptide(L)' 'GALSDKALSGRFSYMTVSDMRTVSQRLAPALDHFFNHQTHHRGQAHAILTVLGRPSVPLDLTLFQRSEEGRAFA' A
#
# COMPACT_ATOMS: atom_id res chain seq x y z
N GLY A 1 18.44 -2.04 -0.60
CA GLY A 1 18.41 -1.24 -1.85
C GLY A 1 17.18 -0.37 -1.81
N ALA A 2 17.28 0.90 -2.22
CA ALA A 2 16.17 1.85 -2.27
C ALA A 2 15.97 2.33 -3.72
N LEU A 3 14.77 2.83 -4.04
CA LEU A 3 14.53 3.51 -5.31
C LEU A 3 15.28 4.84 -5.31
N SER A 4 15.94 5.18 -6.42
CA SER A 4 16.47 6.53 -6.63
C SER A 4 15.34 7.48 -7.03
N ASP A 5 15.52 8.78 -6.82
CA ASP A 5 14.55 9.81 -7.24
C ASP A 5 14.25 9.73 -8.74
N LYS A 6 15.27 9.41 -9.55
CA LYS A 6 15.11 9.20 -11.00
C LYS A 6 14.22 7.99 -11.29
N ALA A 7 14.34 6.91 -10.53
CA ALA A 7 13.48 5.73 -10.69
C ALA A 7 12.04 6.04 -10.25
N LEU A 8 11.87 6.72 -9.11
CA LEU A 8 10.56 7.09 -8.56
C LEU A 8 9.79 8.06 -9.48
N SER A 9 10.48 9.03 -10.07
CA SER A 9 9.93 9.97 -11.05
C SER A 9 9.77 9.38 -12.46
N GLY A 10 10.31 8.18 -12.69
CA GLY A 10 10.31 7.48 -13.96
C GLY A 10 8.98 6.86 -14.35
N ARG A 11 8.99 6.18 -15.51
CA ARG A 11 7.87 5.40 -16.02
C ARG A 11 8.20 3.92 -16.04
N PHE A 12 7.18 3.10 -15.89
CA PHE A 12 7.25 1.67 -16.14
C PHE A 12 6.18 1.28 -17.16
N SER A 13 6.41 0.16 -17.85
CA SER A 13 5.48 -0.39 -18.83
C SER A 13 5.21 -1.86 -18.53
N TYR A 14 3.97 -2.28 -18.71
CA TYR A 14 3.52 -3.66 -18.51
C TYR A 14 2.39 -3.97 -19.49
N MET A 15 2.15 -5.26 -19.73
CA MET A 15 1.02 -5.72 -20.52
C MET A 15 -0.08 -6.21 -19.59
N THR A 16 -1.30 -5.72 -19.78
CA THR A 16 -2.47 -6.20 -19.03
C THR A 16 -2.81 -7.62 -19.45
N VAL A 17 -3.17 -8.45 -18.47
CA VAL A 17 -3.59 -9.84 -18.72
C VAL A 17 -5.04 -9.93 -19.23
N SER A 18 -5.86 -8.93 -18.91
CA SER A 18 -7.29 -8.91 -19.24
C SER A 18 -7.59 -8.63 -20.71
N ASP A 19 -6.84 -7.72 -21.33
CA ASP A 19 -7.11 -7.23 -22.69
C ASP A 19 -5.84 -7.06 -23.53
N MET A 20 -4.70 -7.60 -23.07
CA MET A 20 -3.42 -7.64 -23.79
C MET A 20 -2.93 -6.25 -24.26
N ARG A 21 -3.23 -5.20 -23.49
CA ARG A 21 -2.82 -3.83 -23.80
C ARG A 21 -1.50 -3.52 -23.11
N THR A 22 -0.59 -2.88 -23.84
CA THR A 22 0.61 -2.30 -23.24
C THR A 22 0.24 -0.98 -22.56
N VAL A 23 0.41 -0.92 -21.25
CA VAL A 23 0.24 0.28 -20.43
C VAL A 23 1.62 0.81 -20.08
N SER A 24 1.80 2.12 -20.20
CA SER A 24 2.95 2.83 -19.65
C SER A 24 2.43 3.91 -18.71
N GLN A 25 3.00 4.03 -17.51
CA GLN A 25 2.61 5.05 -16.53
C GLN A 25 3.76 5.47 -15.62
N ARG A 26 3.60 6.58 -14.89
CA ARG A 26 4.57 7.04 -13.88
C ARG A 26 4.55 6.10 -12.68
N LEU A 27 5.72 5.86 -12.07
CA LEU A 27 5.84 4.94 -10.94
C LEU A 27 5.19 5.49 -9.67
N ALA A 28 5.45 6.75 -9.31
CA ALA A 28 4.93 7.33 -8.06
C ALA A 28 3.39 7.21 -7.88
N PRO A 29 2.54 7.61 -8.84
CA PRO A 29 1.08 7.45 -8.68
C PRO A 29 0.62 5.98 -8.59
N ALA A 30 1.35 5.07 -9.23
CA ALA A 30 1.04 3.64 -9.14
C ALA A 30 1.37 3.07 -7.74
N LEU A 31 2.45 3.55 -7.12
CA LEU A 31 2.79 3.22 -5.74
C LEU A 31 1.76 3.79 -4.75
N ASP A 32 1.34 5.04 -4.95
CA ASP A 32 0.26 5.66 -4.15
C ASP A 32 -1.01 4.80 -4.20
N HIS A 33 -1.43 4.40 -5.41
CA HIS A 33 -2.57 3.50 -5.59
C HIS A 33 -2.34 2.15 -4.89
N PHE A 34 -1.16 1.54 -5.05
CA PHE A 34 -0.82 0.25 -4.47
C PHE A 34 -0.95 0.26 -2.93
N PHE A 35 -0.33 1.23 -2.25
CA PHE A 35 -0.40 1.34 -0.79
C PHE A 35 -1.80 1.75 -0.30
N ASN A 36 -2.52 2.58 -1.06
CA ASN A 36 -3.90 2.92 -0.75
C ASN A 36 -4.82 1.69 -0.86
N HIS A 37 -4.63 0.85 -1.88
CA HIS A 37 -5.39 -0.38 -2.08
C HIS A 37 -5.17 -1.39 -0.94
N GLN A 38 -3.94 -1.50 -0.44
CA GLN A 38 -3.66 -2.27 0.78
C GLN A 38 -4.41 -1.73 2.00
N THR A 39 -4.44 -0.41 2.17
CA THR A 39 -5.19 0.24 3.28
C THR A 39 -6.69 -0.02 3.17
N HIS A 40 -7.25 0.04 1.97
CA HIS A 40 -8.65 -0.31 1.71
C HIS A 40 -8.99 -1.74 2.14
N HIS A 41 -8.21 -2.73 1.70
CA HIS A 41 -8.45 -4.13 2.05
C HIS A 41 -8.18 -4.46 3.53
N ARG A 42 -7.20 -3.80 4.16
CA ARG A 42 -7.03 -3.87 5.62
C ARG A 42 -8.26 -3.38 6.36
N GLY A 43 -8.89 -2.31 5.89
CA GLY A 43 -10.15 -1.81 6.42
C GLY A 43 -11.30 -2.83 6.29
N GLN A 44 -11.42 -3.48 5.14
CA GLN A 44 -12.41 -4.55 4.93
C GLN A 44 -12.19 -5.74 5.88
N ALA A 45 -10.95 -6.23 5.99
CA ALA A 45 -10.61 -7.33 6.89
C ALA A 45 -10.85 -6.97 8.36
N HIS A 46 -10.51 -5.74 8.76
CA HIS A 46 -10.78 -5.22 10.09
C HIS A 46 -12.27 -5.20 10.39
N ALA A 47 -13.10 -4.67 9.48
CA ALA A 47 -14.55 -4.64 9.64
C ALA A 47 -15.15 -6.04 9.76
N ILE A 48 -14.71 -7.00 8.94
CA ILE A 48 -15.18 -8.39 9.01
C ILE A 48 -14.87 -9.01 10.38
N LEU A 49 -13.64 -8.87 10.86
CA LEU A 49 -13.25 -9.44 12.15
C LEU A 49 -14.01 -8.81 13.32
N THR A 50 -14.14 -7.48 13.34
CA THR A 50 -14.79 -6.77 14.45
C THR A 50 -16.30 -7.00 14.48
N VAL A 51 -16.98 -7.03 13.33
CA VAL A 51 -18.42 -7.37 13.26
C VAL A 51 -18.71 -8.78 13.77
N LEU A 52 -17.77 -9.73 13.57
CA LEU A 52 -17.86 -11.09 14.09
C LEU A 52 -17.45 -11.21 15.58
N GLY A 53 -17.17 -10.10 16.26
CA GLY A 53 -16.69 -10.09 17.65
C GLY A 53 -15.30 -10.69 17.84
N ARG A 54 -14.49 -10.78 16.76
CA ARG A 54 -13.12 -11.30 16.79
C ARG A 54 -12.11 -10.15 16.93
N PRO A 55 -10.94 -10.40 17.54
CA PRO A 55 -9.89 -9.38 17.60
C PRO A 55 -9.37 -9.01 16.21
N SER A 56 -8.96 -7.76 16.04
CA SER A 56 -8.28 -7.25 14.85
C SER A 56 -7.08 -6.39 15.26
N VAL A 57 -6.18 -6.15 14.31
CA VAL A 57 -5.00 -5.30 14.54
C VAL A 57 -5.38 -3.82 14.54
N PRO A 58 -4.70 -2.97 15.32
CA PRO A 58 -4.83 -1.53 15.20
C PRO A 58 -4.40 -1.05 13.81
N LEU A 59 -5.12 -0.09 13.23
CA LEU A 59 -4.83 0.43 11.88
C LEU A 59 -4.27 1.85 11.87
N ASP A 60 -4.20 2.52 13.02
CA ASP A 60 -3.69 3.88 13.16
C ASP A 60 -2.17 3.92 12.97
N LEU A 61 -1.71 4.72 11.99
CA LEU A 61 -0.30 4.86 11.68
C LEU A 61 0.47 5.58 12.79
N THR A 62 -0.13 6.57 13.46
CA THR A 62 0.47 7.28 14.59
C THR A 62 0.68 6.33 15.76
N LEU A 63 -0.26 5.42 15.98
CA LEU A 63 -0.11 4.38 17.01
C LEU A 63 1.08 3.47 16.70
N PHE A 64 1.23 3.04 15.44
CA PHE A 64 2.39 2.25 15.01
C PHE A 64 3.70 3.02 15.19
N GLN A 65 3.80 4.25 14.67
CA GLN A 65 5.01 5.09 14.75
C GLN A 65 5.50 5.34 16.18
N ARG A 66 4.60 5.28 17.17
CA ARG A 66 4.93 5.44 18.60
C ARG A 66 5.32 4.13 19.29
N SER A 67 5.15 2.97 18.65
CA SER A 67 5.57 1.67 19.18
C SER A 67 7.09 1.50 19.15
N GLU A 68 7.61 0.48 19.83
CA GLU A 68 9.05 0.19 19.81
C GLU A 68 9.54 -0.17 18.41
N GLU A 69 8.76 -0.94 17.68
CA GLU A 69 9.02 -1.38 16.31
C GLU A 69 8.86 -0.24 15.30
N GLY A 70 7.86 0.63 15.50
CA GLY A 70 7.56 1.72 14.57
C GLY A 70 8.50 2.92 14.69
N ARG A 71 9.20 3.08 15.82
CA ARG A 71 10.16 4.18 16.05
C ARG A 71 11.28 4.27 15.01
N ALA A 72 11.64 3.16 14.38
CA ALA A 72 12.64 3.17 13.30
C ALA A 72 12.14 3.80 11.98
N PHE A 73 10.82 4.03 11.85
CA PHE A 73 10.16 4.52 10.65
C PHE A 73 9.44 5.88 10.85
N ALA A 74 9.51 6.45 12.05
CA ALA A 74 8.97 7.75 12.41
C ALA A 74 10.02 8.85 12.22
#